data_AF-A0A960EGC1-F1
#
_entry.id   AF-A0A960EGC1-F1
#
_cell.length_a   1.000
_cell.length_b   1.000
_cell.length_c   1.000
_cell.angle_alpha   90.00
_cell.angle_beta   90.00
_cell.angle_gamma   90.00
#
_symmetry.space_group_name_H-M   'P 1'
#
loop_
_entity.id
_entity.type
_entity.pdbx_description
1 polymer ?
#
loop_
_entity_poly.entity_id
_entity_poly.type
_entity_poly.pdbx_seq_one_letter_code
_entity_poly.pdbx_strand_id
1 'polypeptide(L)'
;FFTFFGLDAIHKDRFDHIKVATVGNPGMHMATMVGGLPGMSAIATRMMERKMEEFDIPPIPEFVELISDTGAGMYACLASVDLFGFTKDDFIEQLDDVITVGEFYEIAAGGEIIFT
;
A
#
# COMPACT_ATOMS: atom_id res chain seq x y z
N PHE A 1 -1.91 8.54 4.51
CA PHE A 1 -3.35 8.36 4.29
C PHE A 1 -3.57 7.29 3.24
N PHE A 2 -3.97 6.09 3.65
CA PHE A 2 -4.15 4.92 2.79
C PHE A 2 -5.62 4.81 2.37
N THR A 3 -5.86 4.67 1.07
CA THR A 3 -7.20 4.65 0.48
C THR A 3 -7.26 3.64 -0.68
N PHE A 4 -8.44 3.10 -0.97
CA PHE A 4 -8.65 2.06 -1.99
C PHE A 4 -7.62 0.92 -1.91
N PHE A 5 -6.93 0.60 -3.01
CA PHE A 5 -5.91 -0.44 -3.09
C PHE A 5 -4.70 -0.17 -2.17
N GLY A 6 -4.49 1.08 -1.76
CA GLY A 6 -3.46 1.43 -0.77
C GLY A 6 -3.74 0.83 0.61
N LEU A 7 -4.98 0.44 0.92
CA LEU A 7 -5.31 -0.25 2.17
C LEU A 7 -4.61 -1.61 2.28
N ASP A 8 -4.29 -2.28 1.16
CA ASP A 8 -3.57 -3.55 1.19
C ASP A 8 -2.16 -3.41 1.81
N ALA A 9 -1.57 -2.21 1.73
CA ALA A 9 -0.26 -1.92 2.34
C ALA A 9 -0.27 -1.88 3.87
N ILE A 10 -1.45 -1.77 4.48
CA ILE A 10 -1.63 -1.70 5.93
C ILE A 10 -2.60 -2.77 6.47
N HIS A 11 -3.07 -3.69 5.62
CA HIS A 11 -3.96 -4.77 6.02
C HIS A 11 -3.12 -5.96 6.52
N LYS A 12 -3.42 -6.47 7.72
CA LYS A 12 -2.64 -7.55 8.37
C LYS A 12 -2.46 -8.80 7.52
N ASP A 13 -3.53 -9.19 6.83
CA ASP A 13 -3.51 -10.37 5.94
C ASP A 13 -2.95 -10.11 4.54
N ARG A 14 -2.38 -8.93 4.23
CA ARG A 14 -1.95 -8.61 2.84
C ARG A 14 -0.61 -7.90 2.74
N PHE A 15 -0.27 -7.08 3.73
CA PHE A 15 0.86 -6.16 3.67
C PHE A 15 2.24 -6.84 3.46
N ASP A 16 2.38 -8.11 3.83
CA ASP A 16 3.61 -8.91 3.68
C ASP A 16 3.71 -9.67 2.35
N HIS A 17 2.63 -9.74 1.55
CA HIS A 17 2.61 -10.50 0.29
C HIS A 17 1.87 -9.79 -0.84
N ILE A 18 1.96 -8.46 -0.88
CA ILE A 18 1.43 -7.64 -1.97
C ILE A 18 2.08 -8.05 -3.29
N LYS A 19 1.25 -8.21 -4.33
CA LYS A 19 1.71 -8.65 -5.64
C LYS A 19 1.72 -7.53 -6.66
N VAL A 20 2.68 -7.59 -7.57
CA VAL A 20 2.72 -6.73 -8.74
C VAL A 20 1.53 -7.05 -9.64
N ALA A 21 0.73 -6.03 -9.93
CA ALA A 21 -0.32 -6.12 -10.93
C ALA A 21 0.32 -6.27 -12.32
N THR A 22 0.08 -7.38 -13.00
CA THR A 22 0.59 -7.65 -14.35
C THR A 22 -0.41 -7.34 -15.46
N VAL A 23 -1.70 -7.24 -15.11
CA VAL A 23 -2.79 -6.87 -16.00
C VAL A 23 -3.23 -5.46 -15.68
N GLY A 24 -3.38 -4.63 -16.71
CA GLY A 24 -3.81 -3.24 -16.53
C GLY A 24 -2.76 -2.32 -15.89
N ASN A 25 -1.52 -2.79 -15.70
CA ASN A 25 -0.40 -1.99 -15.22
C ASN A 25 0.41 -1.43 -16.40
N PRO A 26 0.33 -0.12 -16.70
CA PRO A 26 1.06 0.48 -17.81
C PRO A 26 2.58 0.39 -17.67
N GLY A 27 3.10 0.35 -16.43
CA GLY A 27 4.54 0.30 -16.14
C GLY A 27 5.20 -1.03 -16.49
N MET A 28 4.42 -2.10 -16.68
CA MET A 28 4.96 -3.39 -17.12
C MET A 28 5.34 -3.40 -18.60
N HIS A 29 4.82 -2.44 -19.40
CA HIS A 29 4.99 -2.40 -20.86
C HIS A 29 4.77 -3.76 -21.55
N MET A 30 3.82 -4.55 -21.03
CA MET A 30 3.53 -5.90 -21.46
C MET A 30 2.11 -5.96 -22.03
N ALA A 31 1.93 -6.74 -23.09
CA ALA A 31 0.60 -6.97 -23.64
C ALA A 31 -0.32 -7.60 -22.58
N THR A 32 -1.54 -7.06 -22.43
CA THR A 32 -2.51 -7.49 -21.41
C THR A 32 -2.76 -8.99 -21.41
N MET A 33 -2.85 -9.61 -22.59
CA MET A 33 -3.07 -11.06 -22.71
C MET A 33 -1.94 -11.88 -22.09
N VAL A 34 -0.70 -11.39 -22.22
CA VAL A 34 0.47 -12.05 -21.64
C VAL A 34 0.48 -11.86 -20.12
N GLY A 35 0.17 -10.65 -19.64
CA GLY A 35 0.08 -10.36 -18.21
C GLY A 35 -0.99 -11.17 -17.47
N GLY A 36 -2.03 -11.63 -18.19
CA GLY A 36 -3.12 -12.45 -17.65
C GLY A 36 -2.83 -13.95 -17.58
N LEU A 37 -1.66 -14.42 -18.04
CA LEU A 37 -1.30 -15.83 -17.93
C LEU A 37 -1.17 -16.24 -16.45
N PRO A 38 -1.66 -17.45 -16.07
CA PRO A 38 -1.55 -17.93 -14.69
C PRO A 38 -0.12 -17.88 -14.16
N GLY A 39 0.08 -17.29 -12.98
CA GLY A 39 1.38 -17.19 -12.33
C GLY A 39 2.25 -15.99 -12.76
N MET A 40 1.88 -15.23 -13.79
CA MET A 40 2.68 -14.07 -14.23
C MET A 40 2.86 -13.02 -13.15
N SER A 41 1.80 -12.75 -12.35
CA SER A 41 1.90 -11.83 -11.22
C SER A 41 2.92 -12.31 -10.19
N ALA A 42 2.95 -13.59 -9.84
CA ALA A 42 3.94 -14.13 -8.91
C ALA A 42 5.38 -14.06 -9.46
N ILE A 43 5.56 -14.29 -10.77
CA ILE A 43 6.87 -14.13 -11.43
C ILE A 43 7.32 -12.67 -11.37
N ALA A 44 6.44 -11.73 -11.74
CA ALA A 44 6.74 -10.31 -11.72
C ALA A 44 7.06 -9.80 -10.31
N THR A 45 6.27 -10.20 -9.30
CA THR A 45 6.55 -9.90 -7.89
C THR A 45 7.92 -10.43 -7.48
N ARG A 46 8.23 -11.70 -7.75
CA ARG A 46 9.52 -12.29 -7.38
C ARG A 46 10.70 -11.64 -8.10
N MET A 47 10.51 -11.13 -9.31
CA MET A 47 11.54 -10.35 -10.01
C MET A 47 11.74 -8.97 -9.37
N MET A 48 10.67 -8.33 -8.91
CA MET A 48 10.72 -7.05 -8.22
C MET A 48 11.39 -7.17 -6.85
N GLU A 49 10.97 -8.15 -6.04
CA GLU A 49 11.56 -8.44 -4.72
C GLU A 49 13.07 -8.68 -4.81
N ARG A 50 13.51 -9.45 -5.81
CA ARG A 50 14.94 -9.73 -6.01
C ARG A 50 15.73 -8.47 -6.35
N LYS A 51 15.15 -7.57 -7.13
CA LYS A 51 15.77 -6.26 -7.42
C LYS A 51 15.77 -5.36 -6.20
N MET A 52 14.71 -5.36 -5.40
CA MET A 52 14.67 -4.61 -4.15
C MET A 52 15.79 -5.07 -3.21
N GLU A 53 16.00 -6.38 -3.08
CA GLU A 53 17.12 -6.96 -2.33
C GLU A 53 18.48 -6.54 -2.91
N GLU A 54 18.68 -6.57 -4.23
CA GLU A 54 19.91 -6.11 -4.89
C GLU A 54 20.23 -4.62 -4.62
N PHE A 55 19.22 -3.80 -4.36
CA PHE A 55 19.37 -2.37 -4.08
C PHE A 55 19.26 -2.03 -2.58
N ASP A 56 19.29 -3.04 -1.70
CA ASP A 56 19.12 -2.89 -0.24
C ASP A 56 17.84 -2.11 0.14
N ILE A 57 16.77 -2.32 -0.62
CA ILE A 57 15.45 -1.72 -0.39
C ILE A 57 14.66 -2.65 0.55
N PRO A 58 14.21 -2.17 1.72
CA PRO A 58 13.48 -3.02 2.66
C PRO A 58 12.10 -3.44 2.12
N PRO A 59 11.54 -4.55 2.62
CA PRO A 59 10.20 -4.97 2.29
C PRO A 59 9.15 -4.04 2.93
N ILE A 60 7.90 -4.17 2.48
CA ILE A 60 6.79 -3.29 2.93
C ILE A 60 6.60 -3.29 4.45
N PRO A 61 6.57 -4.45 5.16
CA PRO A 61 6.44 -4.47 6.62
C PRO A 61 7.51 -3.63 7.34
N GLU A 62 8.77 -3.76 6.92
CA GLU A 62 9.88 -3.00 7.51
C GLU A 62 9.78 -1.51 7.18
N PHE A 63 9.40 -1.15 5.95
CA PHE A 63 9.14 0.25 5.60
C PHE A 63 8.05 0.89 6.45
N VAL A 64 6.97 0.16 6.72
CA VAL A 64 5.86 0.63 7.54
C VAL A 64 6.31 0.87 8.98
N GLU A 65 7.10 -0.05 9.56
CA GLU A 65 7.70 0.12 10.88
C GLU A 65 8.62 1.35 10.92
N LEU A 66 9.51 1.50 9.92
CA LEU A 66 10.42 2.64 9.82
C LEU A 66 9.66 3.97 9.75
N ILE A 67 8.57 4.04 8.97
CA ILE A 67 7.72 5.25 8.89
C ILE A 67 7.09 5.51 10.25
N SER A 68 6.51 4.50 10.89
CA SER A 68 5.91 4.61 12.22
C SER A 68 6.90 5.17 13.26
N ASP A 69 8.13 4.66 13.26
CA ASP A 69 9.16 5.03 14.22
C ASP A 69 9.61 6.50 14.10
N THR A 70 9.41 7.13 12.94
CA THR A 70 9.67 8.58 12.78
C THR A 70 8.61 9.46 13.43
N GLY A 71 7.50 8.87 13.90
CA GLY A 71 6.32 9.60 14.37
C GLY A 71 5.45 10.13 13.24
N ALA A 72 5.62 9.63 12.01
CA ALA A 72 4.77 9.97 10.89
C ALA A 72 3.39 9.36 11.06
N GLY A 73 2.35 10.19 11.03
CA GLY A 73 0.97 9.72 11.20
C GLY A 73 0.50 8.85 10.04
N MET A 74 -0.03 7.67 10.35
CA MET A 74 -0.58 6.72 9.39
C MET A 74 -2.08 6.56 9.62
N TYR A 75 -2.86 6.88 8.58
CA TYR A 75 -4.32 6.92 8.66
C TYR A 75 -4.96 6.16 7.50
N ALA A 76 -6.09 5.51 7.74
CA ALA A 76 -6.89 4.84 6.73
C ALA A 76 -8.12 5.68 6.36
N CYS A 77 -8.52 5.65 5.09
CA CYS A 77 -9.69 6.36 4.59
C CYS A 77 -10.99 5.66 5.00
N LEU A 78 -11.81 6.33 5.81
CA LEU A 78 -13.10 5.80 6.29
C LEU A 78 -13.99 5.29 5.16
N ALA A 79 -14.15 6.06 4.08
CA ALA A 79 -15.00 5.65 2.96
C ALA A 79 -14.50 4.37 2.27
N SER A 80 -13.18 4.12 2.23
CA SER A 80 -12.64 2.88 1.67
C SER A 80 -12.80 1.71 2.64
N VAL A 81 -12.59 1.95 3.93
CA VAL A 81 -12.83 0.95 5.00
C VAL A 81 -14.28 0.47 4.93
N ASP A 82 -15.24 1.40 4.89
CA ASP A 82 -16.66 1.09 4.77
C ASP A 82 -17.00 0.36 3.46
N LEU A 83 -16.43 0.82 2.33
CA LEU A 83 -16.69 0.24 1.01
C LEU A 83 -16.28 -1.24 0.92
N PHE A 84 -15.15 -1.60 1.53
CA PHE A 84 -14.66 -2.97 1.54
C PHE A 84 -15.13 -3.79 2.75
N GLY A 85 -15.89 -3.18 3.68
CA GLY A 85 -16.40 -3.85 4.87
C GLY A 85 -15.32 -4.22 5.88
N PHE A 86 -14.24 -3.45 5.93
CA PHE A 86 -13.17 -3.61 6.90
C PHE A 86 -13.49 -2.89 8.21
N THR A 87 -12.71 -3.21 9.23
CA THR A 87 -12.70 -2.59 10.55
C THR A 87 -11.29 -2.17 10.92
N LYS A 88 -11.14 -1.35 11.95
CA LYS A 88 -9.80 -0.93 12.42
C LYS A 88 -8.90 -2.12 12.79
N ASP A 89 -9.50 -3.20 13.30
CA ASP A 89 -8.77 -4.39 13.75
C ASP A 89 -8.14 -5.20 12.61
N ASP A 90 -8.61 -5.02 11.37
CA ASP A 90 -8.05 -5.68 10.18
C ASP A 90 -6.69 -5.07 9.75
N PHE A 91 -6.38 -3.88 10.25
CA PHE A 91 -5.15 -3.16 9.92
C PHE A 91 -4.04 -3.37 10.96
N ILE A 92 -2.81 -3.14 10.53
CA ILE A 92 -1.59 -3.17 11.33
C ILE A 92 -1.69 -2.26 12.57
N GLU A 93 -0.90 -2.58 13.60
CA GLU A 93 -0.93 -1.85 14.88
C GLU A 93 -0.41 -0.42 14.77
N GLN A 94 0.44 -0.15 13.78
CA GLN A 94 1.01 1.16 13.51
C GLN A 94 -0.02 2.14 12.91
N LEU A 95 -1.23 1.70 12.59
CA LEU A 95 -2.30 2.57 12.12
C LEU A 95 -2.84 3.43 13.28
N ASP A 96 -2.71 4.76 13.18
CA ASP A 96 -3.22 5.67 14.20
C ASP A 96 -4.76 5.65 14.24
N ASP A 97 -5.40 5.90 13.09
CA ASP A 97 -6.86 5.89 13.03
C ASP A 97 -7.46 5.73 11.63
N VAL A 98 -8.76 5.45 11.61
CA VAL A 98 -9.61 5.48 10.42
C VAL A 98 -10.33 6.82 10.38
N ILE A 99 -10.02 7.67 9.40
CA ILE A 99 -10.49 9.06 9.34
C ILE A 99 -11.12 9.40 7.98
N THR A 100 -11.89 10.47 7.97
CA THR A 100 -12.43 11.08 6.75
C THR A 100 -11.34 11.84 5.98
N VAL A 101 -11.61 12.10 4.70
CA VAL A 101 -10.76 12.97 3.87
C VAL A 101 -10.70 14.40 4.44
N GLY A 102 -11.78 14.88 5.06
CA GLY A 102 -11.83 16.20 5.69
C GLY A 102 -10.84 16.33 6.85
N GLU A 103 -10.88 15.38 7.79
CA GLU A 103 -9.93 15.31 8.91
C GLU A 103 -8.49 15.18 8.41
N PHE A 104 -8.24 14.39 7.37
CA PHE A 104 -6.90 14.30 6.78
C PHE A 104 -6.41 15.65 6.24
N TYR A 105 -7.26 16.42 5.56
CA TYR A 105 -6.89 17.75 5.09
C TYR A 105 -6.61 18.73 6.25
N GLU A 106 -7.34 18.62 7.36
CA GLU A 106 -7.07 19.41 8.57
C GLU A 106 -5.72 19.06 9.18
N ILE A 107 -5.38 17.76 9.27
CA ILE A 107 -4.08 17.28 9.75
C ILE A 107 -2.94 17.73 8.82
N ALA A 108 -3.15 17.65 7.50
CA ALA A 108 -2.17 18.02 6.49
C ALA A 108 -2.04 19.55 6.30
N ALA A 109 -2.90 20.35 6.94
CA ALA A 109 -2.89 21.79 6.79
C ALA A 109 -1.55 22.39 7.26
N GLY A 110 -0.95 23.21 6.39
CA GLY A 110 0.38 23.80 6.66
C GLY A 110 1.56 22.90 6.29
N GLY A 111 1.33 21.69 5.78
CA GLY A 111 2.37 20.87 5.17
C GLY A 111 2.79 21.38 3.78
N GLU A 112 4.05 21.17 3.40
CA GLU A 112 4.61 21.71 2.14
C GLU A 112 4.66 20.72 0.96
N ILE A 113 4.35 19.43 1.14
CA ILE A 113 4.21 18.48 0.01
C ILE A 113 3.03 17.53 0.24
N ILE A 114 2.08 17.51 -0.71
CA ILE A 114 0.98 16.55 -0.79
C ILE A 114 1.03 15.91 -2.18
N PHE A 115 1.34 14.61 -2.27
CA PHE A 115 1.36 13.87 -3.53
C PHE A 115 0.37 12.69 -3.45
N THR A 116 -0.28 12.39 -4.59
CA THR A 116 -1.38 11.41 -4.75
C THR A 116 -0.89 10.02 -5.13
#